data_AF-Q1I4T2-F1
#
_entry.id   AF-Q1I4T2-F1
#
_cell.length_a   1.000
_cell.length_b   1.000
_cell.length_c   1.000
_cell.angle_alpha   90.00
_cell.angle_beta   90.00
_cell.angle_gamma   90.00
#
_symmetry.space_group_name_H-M   'P 1'
#
loop_
_entity.id
_entity.type
_entity.pdbx_description
1 polymer ?
#
loop_
_entity_poly.entity_id
_entity_poly.type
_entity_poly.pdbx_seq_one_letter_code
_entity_poly.pdbx_strand_id
1 'polypeptide(L)'
;MSAQQGVVLLTALTLSLLLGLLSTMALQEALIQKRLAGEQRSLVLAFEQAQASLAEGLLLLLEAPPPLCQVCLPPALPDGEPGLPWLRTERGFVLLQNLGQSTRAAGRPVDERAALVRVTAISRQSQGRQFLEAVYALDGSRFPGRVSWRQRLVEH
;
A
#
# COMPACT_ATOMS: atom_id res chain seq x y z
N MET A 1 16.20 -17.54 -66.81
CA MET A 1 16.79 -17.50 -65.45
C MET A 1 16.35 -16.29 -64.61
N SER A 2 15.82 -15.21 -65.19
CA SER A 2 15.36 -14.01 -64.44
C SER A 2 14.08 -14.21 -63.62
N ALA A 3 13.13 -15.02 -64.08
CA ALA A 3 11.86 -15.25 -63.37
C ALA A 3 12.04 -15.94 -61.99
N GLN A 4 12.99 -16.87 -61.87
CA GLN A 4 13.29 -17.57 -60.61
C GLN A 4 13.90 -16.63 -59.56
N GLN A 5 14.74 -15.68 -59.97
CA GLN A 5 15.34 -14.69 -59.08
C GLN A 5 14.29 -13.75 -58.47
N GLY A 6 13.29 -13.34 -59.27
CA GLY A 6 12.17 -12.52 -58.78
C GLY A 6 11.31 -13.24 -57.74
N VAL A 7 11.04 -14.53 -57.96
CA VAL A 7 10.28 -15.36 -57.00
C VAL A 7 11.04 -15.52 -55.68
N VAL A 8 12.35 -15.79 -55.72
CA VAL A 8 13.18 -15.91 -54.50
C VAL A 8 13.25 -14.59 -53.72
N LEU A 9 13.35 -13.45 -54.42
CA LEU A 9 13.36 -12.15 -53.76
C LEU A 9 12.02 -11.87 -53.07
N LEU A 10 10.91 -12.14 -53.75
CA LEU A 10 9.57 -11.89 -53.23
C LEU A 10 9.28 -12.80 -52.01
N THR A 11 9.66 -14.08 -52.07
CA THR A 11 9.53 -14.97 -50.91
C THR A 11 10.38 -14.50 -49.73
N ALA A 12 11.63 -14.11 -49.96
CA ALA A 12 12.49 -13.56 -48.90
C ALA A 12 11.91 -12.29 -48.27
N LEU A 13 11.36 -11.38 -49.08
CA LEU A 13 10.69 -10.15 -48.62
C LEU A 13 9.45 -10.44 -47.79
N THR A 14 8.57 -11.33 -48.28
CA THR A 14 7.35 -11.70 -47.54
C THR A 14 7.69 -12.36 -46.20
N LEU A 15 8.66 -13.28 -46.18
CA LEU A 15 9.14 -13.91 -44.94
C LEU A 15 9.72 -12.88 -43.98
N SER A 16 10.55 -11.95 -44.47
CA SER A 16 11.12 -10.86 -43.65
C SER A 16 10.05 -9.96 -43.07
N LEU A 17 9.01 -9.62 -43.85
CA LEU A 17 7.88 -8.81 -43.39
C LEU A 17 7.08 -9.54 -42.30
N LEU A 18 6.78 -10.83 -42.51
CA LEU A 18 6.07 -11.66 -41.52
C LEU A 18 6.87 -11.78 -40.22
N LEU A 19 8.18 -12.02 -40.31
CA LEU A 19 9.09 -12.05 -39.15
C LEU A 19 9.11 -10.70 -38.41
N GLY A 20 9.14 -9.58 -39.14
CA GLY A 20 9.05 -8.25 -38.56
C GLY A 20 7.73 -8.02 -37.81
N LEU A 21 6.60 -8.41 -38.40
CA LEU A 21 5.30 -8.32 -37.75
C LEU A 21 5.22 -9.18 -36.48
N LEU A 22 5.66 -10.43 -36.54
CA LEU A 22 5.70 -11.31 -35.37
C LEU A 22 6.59 -10.74 -34.25
N SER A 23 7.76 -10.23 -34.62
CA SER A 23 8.70 -9.63 -33.67
C SER A 23 8.12 -8.37 -33.01
N THR A 24 7.45 -7.51 -33.78
CA THR A 24 6.81 -6.30 -33.24
C THR A 24 5.64 -6.63 -32.32
N MET A 25 4.80 -7.61 -32.65
CA MET A 25 3.72 -8.07 -31.78
C MET A 25 4.27 -8.64 -30.46
N ALA A 26 5.31 -9.47 -30.52
CA ALA A 26 5.95 -10.01 -29.32
C ALA A 26 6.54 -8.92 -28.42
N LEU A 27 7.17 -7.90 -29.00
CA LEU A 27 7.71 -6.76 -28.26
C LEU A 27 6.62 -5.91 -27.60
N GLN A 28 5.49 -5.69 -28.29
CA GLN A 28 4.36 -4.94 -27.73
C GLN A 28 3.80 -5.63 -26.48
N GLU A 29 3.59 -6.96 -26.56
CA GLU A 29 3.11 -7.74 -25.42
C GLU A 29 4.10 -7.69 -24.25
N ALA A 30 5.40 -7.86 -24.52
CA ALA A 30 6.43 -7.80 -23.48
C ALA A 30 6.48 -6.42 -22.79
N LEU A 31 6.25 -5.32 -23.52
CA LEU A 31 6.19 -3.98 -22.95
C LEU A 31 4.96 -3.79 -22.06
N ILE A 32 3.80 -4.29 -22.48
CA ILE A 32 2.57 -4.25 -21.67
C ILE A 32 2.77 -5.03 -20.37
N GLN A 33 3.27 -6.26 -20.46
CA GLN A 33 3.54 -7.10 -19.30
C GLN A 33 4.56 -6.46 -18.35
N LYS A 34 5.63 -5.87 -18.89
CA LYS A 34 6.62 -5.15 -18.10
C LYS A 34 5.99 -3.98 -17.33
N ARG A 35 5.09 -3.22 -17.96
CA ARG A 35 4.39 -2.12 -17.29
C ARG A 35 3.50 -2.63 -16.15
N LEU A 36 2.68 -3.64 -16.41
CA LEU A 36 1.80 -4.24 -15.40
C LEU A 36 2.58 -4.80 -14.21
N ALA A 37 3.68 -5.53 -14.47
CA ALA A 37 4.56 -6.02 -13.42
C ALA A 37 5.23 -4.90 -12.63
N GLY A 38 5.58 -3.80 -13.29
CA GLY A 38 6.13 -2.59 -12.65
C GLY A 38 5.11 -1.92 -11.72
N GLU A 39 3.87 -1.74 -12.17
CA GLU A 39 2.78 -1.18 -11.37
C GLU A 39 2.47 -2.06 -10.16
N GLN A 40 2.35 -3.38 -10.36
CA GLN A 40 2.13 -4.33 -9.26
C GLN A 40 3.26 -4.29 -8.23
N ARG A 41 4.52 -4.23 -8.68
CA ARG A 41 5.67 -4.11 -7.78
C ARG A 41 5.64 -2.82 -6.97
N SER A 42 5.26 -1.70 -7.57
CA SER A 42 5.11 -0.41 -6.86
C SER A 42 4.04 -0.50 -5.78
N LEU A 43 2.89 -1.12 -6.06
CA LEU A 43 1.82 -1.33 -5.08
C LEU A 43 2.26 -2.19 -3.90
N VAL A 44 2.98 -3.28 -4.15
CA VAL A 44 3.51 -4.16 -3.09
C VAL A 44 4.52 -3.40 -2.21
N LEU A 45 5.45 -2.67 -2.82
CA LEU A 45 6.43 -1.88 -2.07
C LEU A 45 5.76 -0.78 -1.23
N ALA A 46 4.73 -0.12 -1.76
CA ALA A 46 3.96 0.86 -1.01
C ALA A 46 3.21 0.20 0.16
N PHE A 47 2.65 -0.99 -0.04
CA PHE A 47 1.98 -1.74 1.02
C PHE A 47 2.94 -2.10 2.16
N GLU A 48 4.11 -2.63 1.82
CA GLU A 48 5.17 -2.96 2.80
C GLU A 48 5.63 -1.73 3.58
N GLN A 49 5.77 -0.58 2.90
CA GLN A 49 6.10 0.70 3.54
C GLN A 49 5.02 1.15 4.54
N ALA A 50 3.74 1.02 4.17
CA ALA A 50 2.64 1.35 5.07
C ALA A 50 2.59 0.37 6.26
N GLN A 51 2.84 -0.92 6.06
CA GLN A 51 2.92 -1.91 7.14
C GLN A 51 4.07 -1.63 8.10
N ALA A 52 5.25 -1.29 7.58
CA ALA A 52 6.38 -0.88 8.40
C ALA A 52 6.06 0.37 9.22
N SER A 53 5.47 1.38 8.59
CA SER A 53 5.03 2.60 9.27
C SER A 53 4.01 2.27 10.36
N LEU A 54 3.07 1.37 10.11
CA LEU A 54 2.11 0.90 11.13
C LEU A 54 2.81 0.26 12.33
N ALA A 55 3.84 -0.55 12.10
CA ALA A 55 4.65 -1.15 13.17
C ALA A 55 5.45 -0.09 13.95
N GLU A 56 6.06 0.88 13.27
CA GLU A 56 6.74 2.01 13.91
C GLU A 56 5.76 2.86 14.74
N GLY A 57 4.56 3.11 14.22
CA GLY A 57 3.49 3.83 14.93
C GLY A 57 3.03 3.12 16.20
N LEU A 58 3.13 1.79 16.25
CA LEU A 58 2.87 1.02 17.46
C LEU A 58 3.95 1.25 18.52
N LEU A 59 5.21 1.39 18.12
CA LEU A 59 6.31 1.72 19.05
C LEU A 59 6.12 3.14 19.61
N LEU A 60 5.83 4.11 18.74
CA LEU A 60 5.53 5.49 19.14
C LEU A 60 4.34 5.56 20.12
N LEU A 61 3.32 4.72 19.89
CA LEU A 61 2.17 4.61 20.78
C LEU A 61 2.54 4.14 22.19
N LEU A 62 3.52 3.23 22.31
CA LEU A 62 3.98 2.72 23.61
C LEU A 62 4.86 3.73 24.35
N GLU A 63 5.57 4.59 23.62
CA GLU A 63 6.40 5.66 24.19
C GLU A 63 5.55 6.85 24.67
N ALA A 64 4.62 7.30 23.83
CA ALA A 64 3.80 8.48 24.10
C ALA A 64 2.38 8.30 23.57
N PRO A 65 1.44 7.78 24.39
CA PRO A 65 0.05 7.62 23.96
C PRO A 65 -0.60 8.98 23.69
N PRO A 66 -1.36 9.12 22.58
CA PRO A 66 -1.98 10.39 22.23
C PRO A 66 -3.10 10.75 23.22
N PRO A 67 -3.43 12.05 23.37
CA PRO A 67 -4.57 12.48 24.16
C PRO A 67 -5.88 11.90 23.60
N LEU A 68 -6.90 11.82 24.45
CA LEU A 68 -8.24 11.37 24.07
C LEU A 68 -8.76 12.19 22.89
N CYS A 69 -9.24 11.53 21.83
CA CYS A 69 -9.84 12.22 20.70
C CYS A 69 -11.17 12.85 21.09
N GLN A 70 -11.37 14.11 20.69
CA GLN A 70 -12.67 14.78 20.81
C GLN A 70 -13.57 14.41 19.62
N VAL A 71 -13.00 14.39 18.41
CA VAL A 71 -13.66 14.00 17.16
C VAL A 71 -12.93 12.80 16.59
N CYS A 72 -13.50 11.61 16.77
CA CYS A 72 -12.84 10.33 16.51
C CYS A 72 -13.15 9.75 15.12
N LEU A 73 -13.49 10.62 14.17
CA LEU A 73 -13.69 10.21 12.78
C LEU A 73 -12.37 9.66 12.19
N PRO A 74 -12.44 8.68 11.28
CA PRO A 74 -11.28 8.28 10.50
C PRO A 74 -10.66 9.51 9.83
N PRO A 75 -9.33 9.69 9.89
CA PRO A 75 -8.70 10.88 9.32
C PRO A 75 -8.90 10.90 7.80
N ALA A 76 -8.99 12.11 7.24
CA ALA A 76 -8.93 12.28 5.80
C ALA A 76 -7.57 11.77 5.28
N LEU A 77 -7.60 11.11 4.13
CA LEU A 77 -6.39 10.56 3.53
C LEU A 77 -5.68 11.70 2.75
N PRO A 78 -4.42 12.01 3.06
CA PRO A 78 -3.71 13.10 2.39
C PRO A 78 -3.30 12.71 0.96
N ASP A 79 -3.61 13.58 0.01
CA ASP A 79 -3.20 13.45 -1.39
C ASP A 79 -1.68 13.68 -1.58
N GLY A 80 -1.10 14.54 -0.75
CA GLY A 80 0.30 14.96 -0.80
C GLY A 80 1.14 14.50 0.40
N GLU A 81 2.28 15.14 0.65
CA GLU A 81 3.06 14.84 1.86
C GLU A 81 2.27 15.25 3.11
N PRO A 82 2.01 14.33 4.06
CA PRO A 82 1.22 14.65 5.24
C PRO A 82 1.93 15.65 6.17
N GLY A 83 1.23 16.72 6.54
CA GLY A 83 1.64 17.63 7.61
C GLY A 83 1.10 17.20 8.98
N LEU A 84 1.25 18.07 9.99
CA LEU A 84 0.62 17.83 11.31
C LEU A 84 -0.88 17.56 11.14
N PRO A 85 -1.47 16.60 11.89
CA PRO A 85 -0.90 15.86 13.03
C PRO A 85 -0.21 14.53 12.66
N TRP A 86 0.14 14.31 11.39
CA TRP A 86 0.84 13.11 10.98
C TRP A 86 2.30 13.13 11.46
N LEU A 87 2.74 12.02 12.04
CA LEU A 87 4.12 11.80 12.47
C LEU A 87 4.87 11.07 11.36
N ARG A 88 6.08 11.53 11.05
CA ARG A 88 6.94 10.88 10.06
C ARG A 88 7.60 9.64 10.66
N THR A 89 7.62 8.57 9.89
CA THR A 89 8.35 7.32 10.18
C THR A 89 9.47 7.14 9.15
N GLU A 90 10.32 6.12 9.28
CA GLU A 90 11.34 5.85 8.26
C GLU A 90 10.73 5.55 6.89
N ARG A 91 9.62 4.79 6.91
CA ARG A 91 8.97 4.25 5.70
C ARG A 91 7.69 4.96 5.30
N GLY A 92 7.31 6.06 5.97
CA GLY A 92 6.08 6.77 5.66
C GLY A 92 5.61 7.70 6.78
N PHE A 93 4.33 7.62 7.10
CA PHE A 93 3.69 8.49 8.08
C PHE A 93 2.65 7.72 8.90
N VAL A 94 2.42 8.16 10.12
CA VAL A 94 1.39 7.62 11.02
C VAL A 94 0.60 8.70 11.72
N LEU A 95 -0.66 8.40 12.02
CA LEU A 95 -1.53 9.23 12.84
C LEU A 95 -2.14 8.35 13.93
N LEU A 96 -1.98 8.78 15.17
CA LEU A 96 -2.45 8.07 16.36
C LEU A 96 -3.69 8.78 16.92
N GLN A 97 -4.79 8.05 17.13
CA GLN A 97 -6.02 8.58 17.75
C GLN A 97 -6.47 7.69 18.91
N ASN A 98 -6.48 8.22 20.12
CA ASN A 98 -7.02 7.51 21.29
C ASN A 98 -8.55 7.61 21.30
N LEU A 99 -9.22 6.51 20.96
CA LEU A 99 -10.67 6.36 20.84
C LEU A 99 -11.40 6.26 22.19
N GLY A 100 -10.66 6.22 23.30
CA GLY A 100 -11.22 6.10 24.65
C GLY A 100 -11.18 4.68 25.21
N GLN A 101 -11.89 4.48 26.31
CA GLN A 101 -11.89 3.24 27.07
C GLN A 101 -13.01 2.30 26.60
N SER A 102 -12.75 0.99 26.61
CA SER A 102 -13.76 -0.04 26.36
C SER A 102 -13.57 -1.21 27.33
N THR A 103 -14.68 -1.80 27.76
CA THR A 103 -14.74 -3.06 28.52
C THR A 103 -15.07 -4.28 27.65
N ARG A 104 -15.19 -4.06 26.34
CA ARG A 104 -15.59 -5.07 25.35
C ARG A 104 -14.69 -5.01 24.12
N ALA A 105 -13.38 -4.87 24.34
CA ALA A 105 -12.41 -4.92 23.26
C ALA A 105 -12.34 -6.34 22.67
N ALA A 106 -12.32 -6.46 21.34
CA ALA A 106 -12.23 -7.78 20.70
C ALA A 106 -10.90 -8.47 21.07
N GLY A 107 -10.96 -9.78 21.30
CA GLY A 107 -9.80 -10.56 21.77
C GLY A 107 -9.45 -10.36 23.24
N ARG A 108 -10.28 -9.63 24.01
CA ARG A 108 -10.12 -9.46 25.46
C ARG A 108 -11.29 -10.06 26.24
N PRO A 109 -11.06 -10.49 27.49
CA PRO A 109 -12.13 -10.81 28.43
C PRO A 109 -13.14 -9.67 28.55
N VAL A 110 -14.39 -10.04 28.76
CA VAL A 110 -15.45 -9.07 29.08
C VAL A 110 -15.14 -8.42 30.43
N ASP A 111 -15.45 -7.13 30.55
CA ASP A 111 -15.25 -6.29 31.75
C ASP A 111 -13.80 -5.86 32.03
N GLU A 112 -12.83 -6.32 31.24
CA GLU A 112 -11.45 -5.81 31.27
C GLU A 112 -11.37 -4.46 30.54
N ARG A 113 -10.92 -3.40 31.24
CA ARG A 113 -10.79 -2.07 30.66
C ARG A 113 -9.51 -1.96 29.83
N ALA A 114 -9.66 -1.57 28.57
CA ALA A 114 -8.55 -1.23 27.70
C ALA A 114 -8.80 0.10 26.98
N ALA A 115 -7.74 0.89 26.81
CA ALA A 115 -7.76 2.07 25.96
C ALA A 115 -7.63 1.65 24.49
N LEU A 116 -8.57 2.06 23.66
CA LEU A 116 -8.55 1.78 22.23
C LEU A 116 -7.80 2.90 21.50
N VAL A 117 -6.80 2.55 20.70
CA VAL A 117 -6.06 3.51 19.91
C VAL A 117 -6.05 3.08 18.45
N ARG A 118 -6.52 3.97 17.57
CA ARG A 118 -6.41 3.82 16.12
C ARG A 118 -5.05 4.33 15.67
N VAL A 119 -4.34 3.49 14.92
CA VAL A 119 -3.13 3.86 14.19
C VAL A 119 -3.48 3.82 12.71
N THR A 120 -3.37 4.97 12.06
CA THR A 120 -3.48 5.07 10.59
C THR A 120 -2.08 5.26 10.03
N ALA A 121 -1.66 4.43 9.10
CA ALA A 121 -0.34 4.44 8.50
C ALA A 121 -0.42 4.65 6.99
N ILE A 122 0.55 5.40 6.46
CA ILE A 122 0.65 5.76 5.04
C ILE A 122 2.04 5.39 4.55
N SER A 123 2.14 4.82 3.35
CA SER A 123 3.41 4.62 2.65
C SER A 123 4.07 5.94 2.25
N ARG A 124 5.40 6.00 2.23
CA ARG A 124 6.13 7.19 1.77
C ARG A 124 5.93 7.49 0.28
N GLN A 125 5.78 6.46 -0.55
CA GLN A 125 5.55 6.62 -1.99
C GLN A 125 4.22 7.35 -2.26
N SER A 126 4.21 8.23 -3.26
CA SER A 126 3.01 8.93 -3.76
C SER A 126 2.26 8.07 -4.79
N GLN A 127 2.98 7.45 -5.72
CA GLN A 127 2.39 6.51 -6.67
C GLN A 127 2.00 5.21 -5.96
N GLY A 128 0.76 4.76 -6.17
CA GLY A 128 0.26 3.53 -5.56
C GLY A 128 0.20 3.58 -4.03
N ARG A 129 0.10 4.80 -3.46
CA ARG A 129 0.12 5.04 -2.02
C ARG A 129 -0.87 4.16 -1.28
N GLN A 130 -0.40 3.50 -0.23
CA GLN A 130 -1.20 2.59 0.57
C GLN A 130 -1.52 3.19 1.92
N PHE A 131 -2.75 2.95 2.37
CA PHE A 131 -3.28 3.44 3.64
C PHE A 131 -3.74 2.25 4.45
N LEU A 132 -3.16 2.06 5.63
CA LEU A 132 -3.52 1.00 6.55
C LEU A 132 -4.08 1.60 7.81
N GLU A 133 -5.07 0.95 8.40
CA GLU A 133 -5.63 1.34 9.67
C GLU A 133 -5.73 0.11 10.57
N ALA A 134 -5.22 0.23 11.79
CA ALA A 134 -5.41 -0.77 12.83
C ALA A 134 -5.87 -0.11 14.12
N VAL A 135 -6.69 -0.84 14.88
CA VAL A 135 -7.08 -0.45 16.24
C VAL A 135 -6.42 -1.42 17.21
N TYR A 136 -5.78 -0.87 18.22
CA TYR A 136 -5.10 -1.61 19.28
C TYR A 136 -5.79 -1.36 20.61
N ALA A 137 -5.88 -2.40 21.44
CA ALA A 137 -6.30 -2.31 22.83
C ALA A 137 -5.04 -2.27 23.72
N LEU A 138 -4.87 -1.15 24.42
CA LEU A 138 -3.85 -0.93 25.42
C LEU A 138 -4.41 -1.24 26.81
N ASP A 139 -3.81 -2.21 27.48
CA ASP A 139 -4.16 -2.71 28.81
C ASP A 139 -3.04 -2.45 29.84
N GLY A 140 -2.07 -1.60 29.48
CA GLY A 140 -0.84 -1.40 30.26
C GLY A 140 0.20 -2.50 30.09
N SER A 141 -0.07 -3.54 29.28
CA SER A 141 0.94 -4.50 28.88
C SER A 141 1.86 -3.93 27.79
N ARG A 142 3.05 -4.52 27.64
CA ARG A 142 4.00 -4.17 26.56
C ARG A 142 3.53 -4.62 25.17
N PHE A 143 2.50 -5.48 25.10
CA PHE A 143 2.05 -6.11 23.86
C PHE A 143 0.59 -5.76 23.58
N PRO A 144 0.33 -4.60 22.95
CA PRO A 144 -1.02 -4.18 22.61
C PRO A 144 -1.70 -5.19 21.69
N GLY A 145 -2.91 -5.59 22.08
CA GLY A 145 -3.72 -6.54 21.32
C GLY A 145 -4.37 -5.84 20.12
N ARG A 146 -4.21 -6.38 18.91
CA ARG A 146 -4.84 -5.80 17.72
C ARG A 146 -6.31 -6.21 17.67
N VAL A 147 -7.20 -5.22 17.73
CA VAL A 147 -8.66 -5.39 17.72
C VAL A 147 -9.18 -5.45 16.28
N SER A 148 -8.64 -4.62 15.40
CA SER A 148 -9.02 -4.59 13.98
C SER A 148 -7.84 -4.19 13.09
N TRP A 149 -7.91 -4.59 11.83
CA TRP A 149 -6.98 -4.19 10.78
C TRP A 149 -7.73 -4.07 9.45
N ARG A 150 -7.46 -3.01 8.69
CA ARG A 150 -8.02 -2.83 7.35
C ARG A 150 -7.08 -2.01 6.48
N GLN A 151 -7.11 -2.27 5.18
CA GLN A 151 -6.57 -1.39 4.16
C GLN A 151 -7.67 -0.41 3.74
N ARG A 152 -7.34 0.89 3.67
CA ARG A 152 -8.24 1.91 3.16
C ARG A 152 -7.93 2.15 1.69
N LEU A 153 -8.97 2.08 0.87
CA LEU A 153 -8.91 2.44 -0.54
C LEU A 153 -9.25 3.92 -0.67
N VAL A 154 -8.53 4.63 -1.54
CA VAL A 154 -8.93 5.97 -1.97
C VAL A 154 -9.97 5.77 -3.06
N GLU A 155 -11.19 6.24 -2.84
CA GLU A 155 -12.17 6.38 -3.91
C GLU A 155 -11.77 7.62 -4.72
N HIS A 156 -11.52 7.42 -6.01
CA HIS A 156 -11.20 8.49 -6.97
C HIS A 156 -12.46 9.00 -7.65
#